data_AF-A0A6J6DHN7-F1
#
_entry.id   AF-A0A6J6DHN7-F1
#
_cell.length_a   1.000
_cell.length_b   1.000
_cell.length_c   1.000
_cell.angle_alpha   90.00
_cell.angle_beta   90.00
_cell.angle_gamma   90.00
#
_symmetry.space_group_name_H-M   'P 1'
#
loop_
_entity.id
_entity.type
_entity.pdbx_description
1 polymer ?
#
loop_
_entity_poly.entity_id
_entity_poly.type
_entity_poly.pdbx_seq_one_letter_code
_entity_poly.pdbx_strand_id
1 'polypeptide(L)'
;MGVATASDLIDYHRQKGAIARPLLKELVSTGELEQVTVSGWRDIAYMIPGTKQPRDIHVRALVSPFDSLVWCRPRIERVFDFHYRIEIYVPAQKRMYGYYVLPFVLGDKIVARVDLKADRHNSCLLVQGAFSEAGVDHAYVARELLLELQEMATWLGLANIQIGDNGDLVTRLARLHRNS
;
A
#
# COMPACT_ATOMS: atom_id res chain seq x y z
N MET A 1 -6.27 -10.96 6.10
CA MET A 1 -5.80 -11.41 4.76
C MET A 1 -6.91 -11.37 3.70
N GLY A 2 -8.20 -11.50 4.07
CA GLY A 2 -9.28 -11.56 3.07
C GLY A 2 -9.18 -12.85 2.28
N VAL A 3 -9.10 -12.76 0.96
CA VAL A 3 -8.78 -13.88 0.08
C VAL A 3 -7.27 -14.07 -0.07
N ALA A 4 -6.79 -15.30 0.03
CA ALA A 4 -5.37 -15.63 0.01
C ALA A 4 -5.09 -17.03 -0.56
N THR A 5 -4.01 -17.19 -1.31
CA THR A 5 -3.53 -18.51 -1.76
C THR A 5 -2.87 -19.28 -0.60
N ALA A 6 -2.66 -20.58 -0.77
CA ALA A 6 -1.89 -21.35 0.21
C ALA A 6 -0.48 -20.76 0.43
N SER A 7 0.18 -20.31 -0.65
CA SER A 7 1.50 -19.70 -0.57
C SER A 7 1.49 -18.40 0.23
N ASP A 8 0.46 -17.57 0.06
CA ASP A 8 0.30 -16.33 0.84
C ASP A 8 0.17 -16.64 2.33
N LEU A 9 -0.69 -17.59 2.71
CA LEU A 9 -0.93 -17.96 4.11
C LEU A 9 0.32 -18.58 4.76
N ILE A 10 1.03 -19.44 4.02
CA ILE A 10 2.26 -20.08 4.47
C ILE A 10 3.37 -19.06 4.70
N ASP A 11 3.60 -18.17 3.73
CA ASP A 11 4.66 -17.15 3.85
C ASP A 11 4.32 -16.13 4.92
N TYR A 12 3.06 -15.67 4.99
CA TYR A 12 2.62 -14.69 5.99
C TYR A 12 2.89 -15.17 7.42
N HIS A 13 2.55 -16.42 7.72
CA HIS A 13 2.75 -17.01 9.05
C HIS A 13 4.11 -17.72 9.21
N ARG A 14 5.00 -17.61 8.22
CA ARG A 14 6.33 -18.26 8.18
C ARG A 14 6.28 -19.76 8.51
N GLN A 15 5.24 -20.43 8.02
CA GLN A 15 5.01 -21.85 8.27
C GLN A 15 5.77 -22.73 7.28
N LYS A 16 5.97 -24.01 7.63
CA LYS A 16 6.50 -25.01 6.69
C LYS A 16 5.36 -25.54 5.83
N GLY A 17 5.52 -25.49 4.50
CA GLY A 17 4.48 -25.91 3.58
C GLY A 17 4.02 -27.37 3.74
N ALA A 18 4.92 -28.27 4.15
CA ALA A 18 4.59 -29.67 4.45
C ALA A 18 3.63 -29.82 5.65
N ILE A 19 3.63 -28.87 6.59
CA ILE A 19 2.75 -28.86 7.77
C ILE A 19 1.45 -28.11 7.45
N ALA A 20 1.57 -26.92 6.83
CA ALA A 20 0.44 -26.05 6.61
C ALA A 20 -0.54 -26.57 5.55
N ARG A 21 -0.07 -27.24 4.49
CA ARG A 21 -0.95 -27.69 3.39
C ARG A 21 -1.96 -28.76 3.84
N PRO A 22 -1.60 -29.77 4.65
CA PRO A 22 -2.59 -30.67 5.26
C PRO A 22 -3.61 -29.93 6.12
N LEU A 23 -3.17 -29.00 6.97
CA LEU A 23 -4.06 -28.22 7.85
C LEU A 23 -5.06 -27.36 7.06
N LEU A 24 -4.64 -26.77 5.94
CA LEU A 24 -5.57 -26.05 5.05
C LEU A 24 -6.66 -26.96 4.49
N LYS A 25 -6.36 -28.23 4.20
CA LYS A 25 -7.37 -29.20 3.73
C LYS A 25 -8.33 -29.57 4.86
N GLU A 26 -7.80 -29.73 6.07
CA GLU A 26 -8.60 -30.00 7.26
C GLU A 26 -9.58 -28.85 7.54
N LEU A 27 -9.11 -27.60 7.55
CA LEU A 27 -9.94 -26.40 7.72
C LEU A 27 -11.02 -26.26 6.65
N VAL A 28 -10.76 -26.71 5.42
CA VAL A 28 -11.77 -26.77 4.36
C VAL A 28 -12.81 -27.87 4.66
N SER A 29 -12.36 -29.02 5.15
CA SER A 29 -13.27 -30.13 5.49
C SER A 29 -14.15 -29.85 6.71
N THR A 30 -13.66 -29.05 7.67
CA THR A 30 -14.44 -28.62 8.84
C THR A 30 -15.35 -27.42 8.54
N GLY A 31 -15.23 -26.82 7.34
CA GLY A 31 -16.01 -25.64 6.95
C GLY A 31 -15.53 -24.34 7.59
N GLU A 32 -14.32 -24.30 8.15
CA GLU A 32 -13.68 -23.09 8.67
C GLU A 32 -13.07 -22.23 7.56
N LEU A 33 -12.70 -22.86 6.45
CA LEU A 33 -12.28 -22.23 5.20
C LEU A 33 -13.10 -22.74 4.02
N GLU A 34 -13.26 -21.90 3.01
CA GLU A 34 -13.73 -22.31 1.70
C GLU A 34 -12.67 -22.08 0.63
N GLN A 35 -12.65 -22.96 -0.37
CA GLN A 35 -11.83 -22.79 -1.56
C GLN A 35 -12.59 -21.92 -2.57
N VAL A 36 -11.90 -20.92 -3.11
CA VAL A 36 -12.46 -19.98 -4.08
C VAL A 36 -11.51 -19.78 -5.25
N THR A 37 -12.09 -19.43 -6.40
CA THR A 37 -11.33 -18.98 -7.57
C THR A 37 -11.48 -17.46 -7.68
N VAL A 38 -10.39 -16.79 -8.02
CA VAL A 38 -10.39 -15.34 -8.23
C VAL A 38 -10.03 -15.09 -9.68
N SER A 39 -10.79 -14.23 -10.35
CA SER A 39 -10.53 -13.90 -11.75
C SER A 39 -9.10 -13.38 -11.93
N GLY A 40 -8.40 -13.91 -12.93
CA GLY A 40 -6.99 -13.58 -13.21
C GLY A 40 -5.96 -14.31 -12.33
N TRP A 41 -6.37 -15.06 -11.31
CA TRP A 41 -5.45 -15.84 -10.48
C TRP A 41 -5.32 -17.27 -11.01
N ARG A 42 -4.09 -17.79 -11.01
CA ARG A 42 -3.80 -19.18 -11.41
C ARG A 42 -4.10 -20.18 -10.29
N ASP A 43 -3.74 -19.82 -9.06
CA ASP A 43 -3.88 -20.69 -7.89
C ASP A 43 -5.26 -20.58 -7.26
N ILE A 44 -5.74 -21.69 -6.69
CA ILE A 44 -6.90 -21.68 -5.80
C ILE A 44 -6.57 -20.82 -4.57
N ALA A 45 -7.55 -20.02 -4.16
CA ALA A 45 -7.46 -19.23 -2.95
C ALA A 45 -8.41 -19.76 -1.87
N TYR A 46 -8.22 -19.26 -0.66
CA TYR A 46 -8.97 -19.59 0.52
C TYR A 46 -9.54 -18.30 1.12
N MET A 47 -10.75 -18.39 1.66
CA MET A 47 -11.37 -17.34 2.43
C MET A 47 -12.21 -17.92 3.57
N ILE A 48 -12.55 -17.08 4.53
CA ILE A 48 -13.46 -17.45 5.62
C ILE A 48 -14.89 -17.46 5.04
N PRO A 49 -15.67 -18.54 5.22
CA PRO A 49 -17.04 -18.60 4.74
C PRO A 49 -17.89 -17.45 5.28
N GLY A 50 -18.74 -16.89 4.42
CA GLY A 50 -19.58 -15.75 4.78
C GLY A 50 -18.86 -14.40 4.85
N THR A 51 -17.58 -14.31 4.42
CA THR A 51 -16.90 -13.02 4.25
C THR A 51 -17.69 -12.15 3.28
N LYS A 52 -18.16 -10.99 3.77
CA LYS A 52 -18.95 -10.06 2.97
C LYS A 52 -18.03 -9.18 2.13
N GLN A 53 -18.36 -9.05 0.85
CA GLN A 53 -17.76 -8.03 0.01
C GLN A 53 -18.37 -6.66 0.37
N PRO A 54 -17.55 -5.66 0.71
CA PRO A 54 -18.06 -4.31 0.94
C PRO A 54 -18.66 -3.75 -0.36
N ARG A 55 -19.77 -3.02 -0.24
CA ARG A 55 -20.41 -2.34 -1.38
C ARG A 55 -19.58 -1.15 -1.86
N ASP A 56 -19.01 -0.42 -0.91
CA ASP A 56 -18.20 0.75 -1.14
C ASP A 56 -16.93 0.67 -0.29
N ILE A 57 -15.81 1.16 -0.82
CA ILE A 57 -14.51 1.18 -0.16
C ILE A 57 -14.05 2.64 -0.08
N HIS A 58 -14.07 3.20 1.12
CA HIS A 58 -13.59 4.56 1.41
C HIS A 58 -12.34 4.47 2.26
N VAL A 59 -11.22 4.12 1.62
CA VAL A 59 -9.91 4.02 2.25
C VAL A 59 -9.02 5.12 1.70
N ARG A 60 -8.25 5.74 2.58
CA ARG A 60 -7.17 6.65 2.27
C ARG A 60 -6.06 6.32 3.25
N ALA A 61 -4.91 5.88 2.75
CA ALA A 61 -3.81 5.45 3.62
C ALA A 61 -2.46 5.50 2.91
N LEU A 62 -1.46 6.05 3.58
CA LEU A 62 -0.06 5.83 3.24
C LEU A 62 0.46 4.55 3.92
N VAL A 63 0.83 3.55 3.11
CA VAL A 63 1.19 2.22 3.59
C VAL A 63 2.70 2.13 3.83
N SER A 64 3.09 1.60 4.98
CA SER A 64 4.51 1.38 5.28
C SER A 64 5.13 0.37 4.30
N PRO A 65 6.39 0.57 3.87
CA PRO A 65 7.12 -0.43 3.09
C PRO A 65 7.27 -1.79 3.79
N PHE A 66 7.12 -1.80 5.11
CA PHE A 66 7.20 -2.99 5.97
C PHE A 66 5.82 -3.51 6.38
N ASP A 67 4.75 -2.92 5.84
CA ASP A 67 3.40 -3.43 6.06
C ASP A 67 3.24 -4.82 5.46
N SER A 68 2.37 -5.61 6.09
CA SER A 68 2.04 -6.95 5.67
C SER A 68 1.44 -7.05 4.24
N LEU A 69 0.86 -5.94 3.75
CA LEU A 69 0.38 -5.75 2.39
C LEU A 69 1.53 -5.68 1.38
N VAL A 70 2.65 -5.06 1.76
CA VAL A 70 3.70 -4.60 0.83
C VAL A 70 4.88 -5.57 0.75
N TRP A 71 5.26 -6.19 1.86
CA TRP A 71 6.41 -7.10 1.91
C TRP A 71 6.24 -8.36 1.04
N CYS A 72 5.01 -8.87 0.90
CA CYS A 72 4.70 -10.02 0.05
C CYS A 72 4.50 -9.57 -1.41
N ARG A 73 5.61 -9.36 -2.12
CA ARG A 73 5.63 -8.80 -3.49
C ARG A 73 4.72 -9.53 -4.48
N PRO A 74 4.70 -10.87 -4.54
CA PRO A 74 3.82 -11.57 -5.47
C PRO A 74 2.33 -11.32 -5.18
N ARG A 75 1.99 -11.03 -3.92
CA ARG A 75 0.61 -10.77 -3.51
C ARG A 75 0.18 -9.35 -3.85
N ILE A 76 1.01 -8.33 -3.55
CA ILE A 76 0.66 -6.93 -3.87
C ILE A 76 0.52 -6.71 -5.38
N GLU A 77 1.38 -7.34 -6.18
CA GLU A 77 1.29 -7.34 -7.64
C GLU A 77 -0.01 -7.99 -8.10
N ARG A 78 -0.34 -9.18 -7.58
CA ARG A 78 -1.56 -9.90 -7.98
C ARG A 78 -2.87 -9.24 -7.52
N VAL A 79 -2.86 -8.51 -6.41
CA VAL A 79 -4.07 -7.88 -5.85
C VAL A 79 -4.28 -6.46 -6.36
N PHE A 80 -3.20 -5.69 -6.54
CA PHE A 80 -3.26 -4.26 -6.87
C PHE A 80 -2.61 -3.90 -8.20
N ASP A 81 -2.07 -4.87 -8.95
CA ASP A 81 -1.28 -4.63 -10.17
C ASP A 81 -0.13 -3.64 -9.93
N PHE A 82 0.50 -3.76 -8.76
CA PHE A 82 1.45 -2.78 -8.26
C PHE A 82 2.82 -3.39 -7.98
N HIS A 83 3.80 -3.05 -8.82
CA HIS A 83 5.19 -3.47 -8.62
C HIS A 83 5.90 -2.55 -7.64
N TYR A 84 6.26 -3.08 -6.48
CA TYR A 84 6.89 -2.30 -5.42
C TYR A 84 8.26 -2.83 -5.01
N ARG A 85 9.23 -1.91 -4.94
CA ARG A 85 10.54 -2.15 -4.35
C ARG A 85 10.98 -0.91 -3.60
N ILE A 86 11.20 -1.06 -2.30
CA ILE A 86 11.81 -0.01 -1.50
C ILE A 86 13.25 0.22 -1.97
N GLU A 87 13.64 1.49 -2.12
CA GLU A 87 14.93 1.90 -2.69
C GLU A 87 15.93 2.41 -1.63
N ILE A 88 15.71 2.14 -0.35
CA ILE A 88 16.61 2.55 0.76
C ILE A 88 18.06 2.11 0.58
N TYR A 89 18.29 0.98 -0.09
CA TYR A 89 19.63 0.43 -0.38
C TYR A 89 20.15 0.81 -1.78
N VAL A 90 19.34 1.47 -2.59
CA VAL A 90 19.75 1.95 -3.91
C VAL A 90 20.51 3.27 -3.71
N PRO A 91 21.71 3.45 -4.32
CA PRO A 91 22.42 4.71 -4.30
C PRO A 91 21.53 5.86 -4.78
N ALA A 92 21.64 7.04 -4.14
CA ALA A 92 20.70 8.15 -4.34
C ALA A 92 20.45 8.50 -5.82
N GLN A 93 21.50 8.54 -6.64
CA GLN A 93 21.43 8.89 -8.07
C GLN A 93 20.76 7.81 -8.95
N LYS A 94 20.55 6.59 -8.42
CA LYS A 94 19.94 5.47 -9.15
C LYS A 94 18.50 5.19 -8.71
N ARG A 95 17.97 5.96 -7.76
CA ARG A 95 16.60 5.81 -7.26
C ARG A 95 15.62 6.31 -8.33
N MET A 96 14.53 5.59 -8.53
CA MET A 96 13.45 6.04 -9.41
C MET A 96 12.47 6.94 -8.66
N TYR A 97 12.16 6.61 -7.41
CA TYR A 97 11.09 7.27 -6.66
C TYR A 97 11.60 7.98 -5.41
N GLY A 98 12.60 7.44 -4.72
CA GLY A 98 13.08 8.11 -3.50
C GLY A 98 13.64 7.17 -2.45
N TYR A 99 13.94 7.68 -1.27
CA TYR A 99 14.56 6.88 -0.22
C TYR A 99 13.54 5.99 0.50
N TYR A 100 12.49 6.60 1.05
CA TYR A 100 11.49 5.94 1.90
C TYR A 100 10.10 6.17 1.33
N VAL A 101 9.82 5.44 0.24
CA VAL A 101 8.62 5.61 -0.60
C VAL A 101 7.47 4.78 -0.07
N LEU A 102 6.37 5.42 0.33
CA LEU A 102 5.14 4.77 0.78
C LEU A 102 4.15 4.65 -0.38
N PRO A 103 3.55 3.48 -0.63
CA PRO A 103 2.37 3.36 -1.49
C PRO A 103 1.18 4.12 -0.89
N PHE A 104 0.46 4.86 -1.72
CA PHE A 104 -0.77 5.55 -1.33
C PHE A 104 -1.98 4.77 -1.83
N VAL A 105 -2.74 4.21 -0.90
CA VAL A 105 -4.00 3.51 -1.15
C VAL A 105 -5.14 4.52 -1.13
N LEU A 106 -5.95 4.50 -2.18
CA LEU A 106 -7.16 5.31 -2.29
C LEU A 106 -8.30 4.45 -2.85
N GLY A 107 -9.33 4.26 -2.04
CA GLY A 107 -10.39 3.28 -2.32
C GLY A 107 -9.82 1.86 -2.31
N ASP A 108 -9.97 1.15 -3.43
CA ASP A 108 -9.54 -0.23 -3.63
C ASP A 108 -8.22 -0.35 -4.42
N LYS A 109 -7.54 0.77 -4.70
CA LYS A 109 -6.33 0.82 -5.54
C LYS A 109 -5.16 1.47 -4.83
N ILE A 110 -3.96 1.13 -5.28
CA ILE A 110 -2.76 1.93 -5.04
C ILE A 110 -2.65 2.93 -6.18
N VAL A 111 -2.69 4.22 -5.88
CA VAL A 111 -2.81 5.29 -6.88
C VAL A 111 -1.59 6.20 -6.95
N ALA A 112 -0.69 6.12 -5.97
CA ALA A 112 0.54 6.91 -5.97
C ALA A 112 1.65 6.28 -5.11
N ARG A 113 2.84 6.84 -5.25
CA ARG A 113 4.05 6.58 -4.45
C ARG A 113 4.53 7.89 -3.86
N VAL A 114 4.87 7.90 -2.57
CA VAL A 114 5.22 9.14 -1.86
C VAL A 114 6.49 8.95 -1.03
N ASP A 115 7.57 9.65 -1.38
CA ASP A 115 8.81 9.65 -0.60
C ASP A 115 8.68 10.64 0.56
N LEU A 116 8.70 10.11 1.79
CA LEU A 116 8.45 10.90 2.99
C LEU A 116 9.63 10.86 3.95
N LYS A 117 9.87 12.00 4.60
CA LYS A 117 10.82 12.11 5.72
C LYS A 117 10.22 12.93 6.85
N ALA A 118 10.24 12.37 8.06
CA ALA A 118 9.90 13.11 9.26
C ALA A 118 11.13 13.89 9.76
N ASP A 119 11.14 15.21 9.59
CA ASP A 119 12.14 16.10 10.16
C ASP A 119 11.67 16.59 11.54
N ARG A 120 12.00 15.80 12.57
CA ARG A 120 11.59 16.09 13.95
C ARG A 120 12.30 17.33 14.52
N HIS A 121 13.48 17.69 14.03
CA HIS A 121 14.19 18.88 14.50
C HIS A 121 13.42 20.14 14.10
N ASN A 122 12.91 20.18 12.87
CA ASN A 122 12.16 21.31 12.34
C ASN A 122 10.64 21.15 12.43
N SER A 123 10.16 20.10 13.11
CA SER A 123 8.74 19.75 13.23
C SER A 123 8.01 19.75 11.87
N CYS A 124 8.60 19.09 10.88
CA CYS A 124 8.12 19.13 9.51
C CYS A 124 8.03 17.73 8.87
N LEU A 125 6.91 17.43 8.22
CA LEU A 125 6.76 16.30 7.31
C LEU A 125 7.23 16.72 5.91
N LEU A 126 8.37 16.19 5.47
CA LEU A 126 8.94 16.49 4.18
C LEU A 126 8.42 15.49 3.13
N VAL A 127 7.69 16.00 2.13
CA VAL A 127 7.29 15.27 0.93
C VAL A 127 8.39 15.43 -0.11
N GLN A 128 9.37 14.52 -0.07
CA GLN A 128 10.54 14.57 -0.95
C GLN A 128 10.16 14.27 -2.40
N GLY A 129 9.14 13.45 -2.62
CA GLY A 129 8.55 13.26 -3.94
C GLY A 129 7.17 12.60 -3.90
N ALA A 130 6.37 12.82 -4.94
CA ALA A 130 5.03 12.25 -5.08
C ALA A 130 4.74 11.92 -6.56
N PHE A 131 4.46 10.65 -6.83
CA PHE A 131 4.34 10.08 -8.17
C PHE A 131 3.01 9.35 -8.32
N SER A 132 2.23 9.68 -9.33
CA SER A 132 0.98 8.99 -9.64
C SER A 132 1.22 7.64 -10.33
N GLU A 133 0.32 6.67 -10.13
CA GLU A 133 0.26 5.47 -10.97
C GLU A 133 -0.51 5.75 -12.27
N ALA A 134 -0.35 4.89 -13.27
CA ALA A 134 -0.97 5.12 -14.58
C ALA A 134 -2.51 5.12 -14.53
N GLY A 135 -3.13 6.01 -15.31
CA GLY A 135 -4.58 6.03 -15.52
C GLY A 135 -5.41 6.60 -14.36
N VAL A 136 -4.78 7.32 -13.42
CA VAL A 136 -5.48 7.97 -12.30
C VAL A 136 -5.84 9.43 -12.60
N ASP A 137 -6.82 9.98 -11.89
CA ASP A 137 -7.10 11.42 -11.90
C ASP A 137 -6.15 12.14 -10.94
N HIS A 138 -5.17 12.86 -11.48
CA HIS A 138 -4.15 13.57 -10.70
C HIS A 138 -4.77 14.64 -9.78
N ALA A 139 -5.88 15.27 -10.18
CA ALA A 139 -6.53 16.29 -9.37
C ALA A 139 -7.20 15.69 -8.14
N TYR A 140 -7.92 14.58 -8.33
CA TYR A 140 -8.51 13.82 -7.25
C TYR A 140 -7.45 13.25 -6.31
N VAL A 141 -6.44 12.55 -6.87
CA VAL A 141 -5.36 11.92 -6.09
C VAL A 141 -4.58 12.96 -5.27
N ALA A 142 -4.21 14.10 -5.85
CA ALA A 142 -3.47 15.13 -5.11
C ALA A 142 -4.29 15.73 -3.96
N ARG A 143 -5.61 15.90 -4.13
CA ARG A 143 -6.48 16.41 -3.07
C ARG A 143 -6.58 15.41 -1.91
N GLU A 144 -6.85 14.14 -2.21
CA GLU A 144 -6.93 13.11 -1.19
C GLU A 144 -5.57 12.91 -0.52
N LEU A 145 -4.48 12.88 -1.27
CA LEU A 145 -3.14 12.75 -0.71
C LEU A 145 -2.79 13.91 0.24
N LEU A 146 -3.19 15.15 -0.06
CA LEU A 146 -2.96 16.27 0.86
C LEU A 146 -3.66 16.05 2.22
N LEU A 147 -4.91 15.56 2.22
CA LEU A 147 -5.63 15.24 3.45
C LEU A 147 -4.93 14.14 4.25
N GLU A 148 -4.47 13.09 3.58
CA GLU A 148 -3.70 12.01 4.22
C GLU A 148 -2.39 12.51 4.83
N LEU A 149 -1.68 13.41 4.12
CA LEU A 149 -0.43 14.01 4.62
C LEU A 149 -0.67 14.88 5.86
N GLN A 150 -1.80 15.59 5.91
CA GLN A 150 -2.21 16.38 7.08
C GLN A 150 -2.53 15.48 8.28
N GLU A 151 -3.26 14.38 8.06
CA GLU A 151 -3.52 13.38 9.09
C GLU A 151 -2.22 12.74 9.58
N MET A 152 -1.31 12.38 8.67
CA MET A 152 -0.01 11.81 9.03
C MET A 152 0.87 12.79 9.80
N ALA A 153 0.94 14.06 9.39
CA ALA A 153 1.69 15.08 10.11
C ALA A 153 1.15 15.26 11.54
N THR A 154 -0.18 15.29 11.67
CA THR A 154 -0.87 15.36 12.97
C THR A 154 -0.53 14.15 13.83
N TRP A 155 -0.63 12.93 13.28
CA TRP A 155 -0.32 11.69 13.99
C TRP A 155 1.14 11.62 14.46
N LEU A 156 2.08 12.13 13.64
CA LEU A 156 3.51 12.17 13.98
C LEU A 156 3.89 13.31 14.93
N GLY A 157 2.96 14.23 15.23
CA GLY A 157 3.22 15.42 16.04
C GLY A 157 4.07 16.48 15.33
N LEU A 158 3.93 16.61 14.01
CA LEU A 158 4.68 17.57 13.18
C LEU A 158 3.78 18.76 12.85
N ALA A 159 4.31 19.98 13.00
CA ALA A 159 3.54 21.21 12.82
C ALA A 159 3.38 21.62 11.36
N ASN A 160 4.32 21.23 10.50
CA ASN A 160 4.38 21.71 9.12
C ASN A 160 4.47 20.55 8.13
N ILE A 161 4.06 20.83 6.89
CA ILE A 161 4.32 19.98 5.73
C ILE A 161 5.12 20.80 4.74
N GLN A 162 6.20 20.23 4.22
CA GLN A 162 6.98 20.85 3.15
C GLN A 162 6.95 19.95 1.93
N ILE A 163 6.53 20.53 0.80
CA ILE A 163 6.39 19.80 -0.47
C ILE A 163 7.62 20.11 -1.33
N GLY A 164 8.31 19.05 -1.75
CA GLY A 164 9.45 19.11 -2.66
C GLY A 164 9.04 19.31 -4.12
N ASP A 165 9.95 18.98 -5.02
CA ASP A 165 9.85 19.25 -6.46
C ASP A 165 9.96 17.98 -7.33
N ASN A 166 10.07 16.80 -6.73
CA ASN A 166 10.24 15.54 -7.44
C ASN A 166 8.93 14.76 -7.66
N GLY A 167 8.59 14.47 -8.91
CA GLY A 167 7.40 13.69 -9.29
C GLY A 167 6.27 14.54 -9.88
N ASP A 168 5.29 13.88 -10.46
CA ASP A 168 4.22 14.53 -11.26
C ASP A 168 3.07 15.11 -10.42
N LEU A 169 2.94 14.70 -9.15
CA LEU A 169 1.91 15.21 -8.25
C LEU A 169 2.34 16.45 -7.46
N VAL A 170 3.65 16.69 -7.30
CA VAL A 170 4.18 17.72 -6.39
C VAL A 170 3.74 19.14 -6.73
N THR A 171 3.70 19.51 -8.02
CA THR A 171 3.25 20.85 -8.44
C THR A 171 1.82 21.13 -8.02
N ARG A 172 0.96 20.11 -8.12
CA ARG A 172 -0.45 20.23 -7.74
C ARG A 172 -0.64 20.21 -6.24
N LEU A 173 0.05 19.31 -5.53
CA LEU A 173 0.09 19.27 -4.07
C LEU A 173 0.52 20.61 -3.49
N ALA A 174 1.62 21.19 -4.00
CA ALA A 174 2.13 22.47 -3.54
C ALA A 174 1.14 23.62 -3.76
N ARG A 175 0.36 23.59 -4.85
CA ARG A 175 -0.70 24.58 -5.10
C ARG A 175 -1.86 24.42 -4.11
N LEU A 176 -2.30 23.20 -3.85
CA LEU A 176 -3.38 22.92 -2.91
C LEU A 176 -2.99 23.32 -1.49
N HIS A 177 -1.77 22.97 -1.05
CA HIS A 177 -1.28 23.26 0.29
C HIS A 177 -1.12 24.75 0.57
N ARG A 178 -0.77 25.58 -0.43
CA ARG A 178 -0.74 27.04 -0.25
C ARG A 178 -2.12 27.68 -0.09
N ASN A 179 -3.17 26.99 -0.51
CA ASN A 179 -4.55 27.48 -0.49
C ASN A 179 -5.36 26.88 0.68
N SER A 180 -4.76 26.03 1.50
CA SER A 180 -5.38 25.33 2.64
C SER A 180 -5.13 26.02 3.97
#